data_AF-A0A4S2MDG4-F1
#
_entry.id   AF-A0A4S2MDG4-F1
#
_cell.length_a   1.000
_cell.length_b   1.000
_cell.length_c   1.000
_cell.angle_alpha   90.00
_cell.angle_beta   90.00
_cell.angle_gamma   90.00
#
_symmetry.space_group_name_H-M   'P 1'
#
loop_
_entity.id
_entity.type
_entity.pdbx_description
1 polymer ?
#
loop_
_entity_poly.entity_id
_entity_poly.type
_entity_poly.pdbx_seq_one_letter_code
_entity_poly.pdbx_strand_id
1 'polypeptide(L)'
;MMADISINEERNRFFQTLSDCLTTCSEYDVLAHVDESHRHEVLRKHGPSLGICDCSIPMFYRASLGTPTEDLLEIVLLYLLLITPNVTTFWNCRRRRVLSGQISSDRELWLTRLILRTHPRSNETIFHRQWVMRTYYAKSVNTLSMELELCDQIADAYRLHYGLWDYRRFLVDEIGPTAFEKELIRLGGWLSSHPTDASGWTYLAQLLERAVRCSLPRCKELVVERLSHVSSLLQSYPERECLWMFIRTALCLLKQLDRDSATDFVANQTEIFPTEARPIIAELVKVHRQFKSMESYFDWAFEHGLTRFPRVQMSWTELLRLRHLFWLGRDFLLSRKDRNVP
;
A
#
# COMPACT_ATOMS: atom_id res chain seq x y z
N MET A 1 -20.96 -44.92 -11.54
CA MET A 1 -22.37 -44.72 -11.13
C MET A 1 -22.55 -44.74 -9.61
N MET A 2 -22.40 -45.86 -8.87
CA MET A 2 -22.50 -45.82 -7.38
C MET A 2 -21.36 -45.03 -6.70
N ALA A 3 -20.13 -45.11 -7.21
CA ALA A 3 -18.99 -44.34 -6.69
C ALA A 3 -19.15 -42.81 -6.92
N ASP A 4 -19.68 -42.40 -8.08
CA ASP A 4 -19.91 -40.98 -8.41
C ASP A 4 -21.01 -40.35 -7.55
N ILE A 5 -22.02 -41.14 -7.15
CA ILE A 5 -23.11 -40.68 -6.27
C ILE A 5 -22.54 -40.40 -4.86
N SER A 6 -21.71 -41.31 -4.34
CA SER A 6 -21.07 -41.15 -3.03
C SER A 6 -20.19 -39.89 -2.96
N ILE A 7 -19.41 -39.61 -4.01
CA ILE A 7 -18.53 -38.43 -4.07
C ILE A 7 -19.34 -37.13 -4.14
N ASN A 8 -20.43 -37.11 -4.91
CA ASN A 8 -21.30 -35.94 -4.99
C ASN A 8 -22.04 -35.67 -3.68
N GLU A 9 -22.48 -36.70 -2.96
CA GLU A 9 -23.07 -36.55 -1.63
C GLU A 9 -22.07 -36.02 -0.60
N GLU A 10 -20.83 -36.53 -0.61
CA GLU A 10 -19.77 -36.05 0.27
C GLU A 10 -19.41 -34.59 -0.02
N ARG A 11 -19.31 -34.22 -1.31
CA ARG A 11 -19.10 -32.85 -1.77
C ARG A 11 -20.22 -31.92 -1.32
N ASN A 12 -21.48 -32.33 -1.49
CA ASN A 12 -22.63 -31.52 -1.08
C ASN A 12 -22.66 -31.33 0.45
N ARG A 13 -22.34 -32.39 1.20
CA ARG A 13 -22.22 -32.33 2.66
C ARG A 13 -21.10 -31.37 3.08
N PHE A 14 -19.93 -31.44 2.46
CA PHE A 14 -18.83 -30.52 2.71
C PHE A 14 -19.23 -29.06 2.51
N PHE A 15 -19.85 -28.73 1.37
CA PHE A 15 -20.26 -27.35 1.11
C PHE A 15 -21.39 -26.86 2.01
N GLN A 16 -22.31 -27.75 2.41
CA GLN A 16 -23.32 -27.41 3.41
C GLN A 16 -22.67 -27.08 4.75
N THR A 17 -21.78 -27.95 5.26
CA THR A 17 -21.05 -27.72 6.50
C THR A 17 -20.18 -26.46 6.43
N LEU A 18 -19.51 -26.21 5.30
CA LEU A 18 -18.73 -24.99 5.09
C LEU A 18 -19.62 -23.74 5.18
N SER A 19 -20.80 -23.77 4.55
CA SER A 19 -21.77 -22.68 4.62
C SER A 19 -22.17 -22.39 6.07
N ASP A 20 -22.48 -23.43 6.84
CA ASP A 20 -22.88 -23.31 8.24
C ASP A 20 -21.72 -22.77 9.11
N CYS A 21 -20.50 -23.25 8.88
CA CYS A 21 -19.32 -22.79 9.59
C CYS A 21 -19.04 -21.30 9.38
N LEU A 22 -19.17 -20.81 8.14
CA LEU A 22 -18.83 -19.44 7.75
C LEU A 22 -19.77 -18.37 8.31
N THR A 23 -21.02 -18.71 8.68
CA THR A 23 -22.02 -17.76 9.20
C THR A 23 -21.55 -16.92 10.40
N THR A 24 -20.63 -17.46 11.20
CA THR A 24 -20.12 -16.87 12.45
C THR A 24 -18.61 -16.77 12.47
N CYS A 25 -17.97 -16.95 11.31
CA CYS A 25 -16.52 -16.98 11.16
C CYS A 25 -15.97 -15.57 10.93
N SER A 26 -14.89 -15.22 11.63
CA SER A 26 -14.15 -13.96 11.46
C SER A 26 -12.73 -14.14 10.92
N GLU A 27 -12.21 -15.37 10.96
CA GLU A 27 -10.90 -15.75 10.45
C GLU A 27 -10.89 -17.22 10.02
N TYR A 28 -10.07 -17.54 9.03
CA TYR A 28 -9.86 -18.92 8.59
C TYR A 28 -8.40 -19.16 8.25
N ASP A 29 -8.01 -20.43 8.22
CA ASP A 29 -6.72 -20.85 7.72
C ASP A 29 -6.82 -22.20 7.00
N VAL A 30 -5.87 -22.47 6.11
CA VAL A 30 -5.73 -23.77 5.44
C VAL A 30 -4.73 -24.62 6.22
N LEU A 31 -5.24 -25.68 6.86
CA LEU A 31 -4.46 -26.53 7.75
C LEU A 31 -3.87 -27.71 6.99
N ALA A 32 -2.60 -28.01 7.26
CA ALA A 32 -1.95 -29.21 6.74
C ALA A 32 -2.67 -30.48 7.22
N HIS A 33 -2.91 -31.43 6.32
CA HIS A 33 -3.44 -32.73 6.68
C HIS A 33 -2.45 -33.47 7.58
N VAL A 34 -2.96 -34.05 8.66
CA VAL A 34 -2.21 -34.95 9.54
C VAL A 34 -2.97 -36.27 9.58
N ASP A 35 -2.31 -37.33 9.15
CA ASP A 35 -2.82 -38.70 9.17
C ASP A 35 -2.85 -39.22 10.62
N GLU A 36 -3.88 -38.84 11.38
CA GLU A 36 -4.14 -39.42 12.69
C GLU A 36 -5.13 -40.59 12.57
N SER A 37 -4.86 -41.67 13.32
CA SER A 37 -5.57 -42.96 13.27
C SER A 37 -7.06 -42.89 13.65
N HIS A 38 -7.59 -41.73 14.06
CA HIS A 38 -8.98 -41.55 14.45
C HIS A 38 -9.57 -40.24 13.89
N ARG A 39 -10.76 -40.37 13.28
CA ARG A 39 -11.69 -39.32 12.79
C ARG A 39 -11.04 -38.02 12.30
N HIS A 40 -10.65 -38.01 11.02
CA HIS A 40 -10.26 -36.81 10.31
C HIS A 40 -11.47 -35.90 10.02
N GLU A 41 -11.45 -34.67 10.55
CA GLU A 41 -12.40 -33.62 10.19
C GLU A 41 -11.78 -32.64 9.19
N VAL A 42 -12.37 -32.57 7.99
CA VAL A 42 -11.92 -31.68 6.89
C VAL A 42 -12.14 -30.21 7.23
N LEU A 43 -13.21 -29.90 7.98
CA LEU A 43 -13.52 -28.56 8.47
C LEU A 43 -13.50 -28.59 9.99
N ARG A 44 -12.65 -27.76 10.60
CA ARG A 44 -12.53 -27.65 12.06
C ARG A 44 -12.93 -26.26 12.48
N LYS A 45 -13.93 -26.13 13.34
CA LYS A 45 -14.38 -24.83 13.84
C LYS A 45 -14.07 -24.69 15.32
N HIS A 46 -13.38 -23.61 15.68
CA HIS A 46 -13.11 -23.26 17.07
C HIS A 46 -13.46 -21.80 17.32
N GLY A 47 -14.61 -21.56 17.97
CA GLY A 47 -15.13 -20.21 18.17
C GLY A 47 -15.33 -19.48 16.82
N PRO A 48 -14.68 -18.31 16.61
CA PRO A 48 -14.79 -17.56 15.36
C PRO A 48 -13.84 -18.06 14.25
N SER A 49 -12.95 -19.01 14.56
CA SER A 49 -11.87 -19.45 13.68
C SER A 49 -12.27 -20.74 12.93
N LEU A 50 -12.00 -20.78 11.62
CA LEU A 50 -12.27 -21.93 10.76
C LEU A 50 -10.97 -22.49 10.17
N GLY A 51 -10.65 -23.74 10.49
CA GLY A 51 -9.61 -24.52 9.81
C GLY A 51 -10.19 -25.31 8.64
N ILE A 52 -9.63 -25.13 7.46
CA ILE A 52 -9.94 -25.91 6.26
C ILE A 52 -8.76 -26.82 5.98
N CYS A 53 -8.93 -28.13 6.07
CA CYS A 53 -7.82 -29.05 5.78
C CYS A 53 -7.46 -29.01 4.27
N ASP A 54 -6.17 -29.01 3.96
CA ASP A 54 -5.65 -29.02 2.60
C ASP A 54 -6.02 -30.29 1.79
N CYS A 55 -6.42 -31.39 2.44
CA CYS A 55 -7.00 -32.56 1.78
C CYS A 55 -8.30 -32.22 1.02
N SER A 56 -8.99 -31.13 1.41
CA SER A 56 -10.15 -30.62 0.67
C SER A 56 -9.80 -30.16 -0.75
N ILE A 57 -8.55 -29.76 -1.00
CA ILE A 57 -8.10 -29.23 -2.28
C ILE A 57 -8.13 -30.31 -3.38
N PRO A 58 -7.44 -31.46 -3.25
CA PRO A 58 -7.55 -32.51 -4.25
C PRO A 58 -8.97 -33.08 -4.37
N MET A 59 -9.75 -33.12 -3.29
CA MET A 59 -11.10 -33.70 -3.27
C MET A 59 -12.17 -32.80 -3.89
N PHE A 60 -12.23 -31.54 -3.47
CA PHE A 60 -13.34 -30.64 -3.77
C PHE A 60 -12.93 -29.47 -4.67
N TYR A 61 -11.74 -28.90 -4.50
CA TYR A 61 -11.28 -27.78 -5.34
C TYR A 61 -11.10 -28.24 -6.80
N ARG A 62 -10.33 -29.30 -7.02
CA ARG A 62 -10.10 -29.83 -8.38
C ARG A 62 -11.38 -30.29 -9.06
N ALA A 63 -12.27 -30.95 -8.34
CA ALA A 63 -13.56 -31.38 -8.87
C ALA A 63 -14.43 -30.19 -9.28
N SER A 64 -14.39 -29.09 -8.52
CA SER A 64 -15.15 -27.88 -8.82
C SER A 64 -14.63 -27.12 -10.04
N LEU A 65 -13.34 -27.23 -10.39
CA LEU A 65 -12.80 -26.61 -11.60
C LEU A 65 -13.34 -27.22 -12.91
N GLY A 66 -13.86 -28.45 -12.87
CA GLY A 66 -14.48 -29.10 -14.02
C GLY A 66 -15.89 -28.60 -14.33
N THR A 67 -16.51 -27.84 -13.42
CA THR A 67 -17.86 -27.29 -13.60
C THR A 67 -17.78 -25.92 -14.30
N PRO A 68 -18.62 -25.65 -15.32
CA PRO A 68 -18.69 -24.33 -15.93
C PRO A 68 -18.97 -23.25 -14.89
N THR A 69 -18.29 -22.10 -15.02
CA THR A 69 -18.35 -21.04 -13.99
C THR A 69 -19.75 -20.48 -13.72
N GLU A 70 -20.64 -20.58 -14.70
CA GLU A 70 -22.03 -20.11 -14.61
C GLU A 70 -22.88 -21.02 -13.71
N ASP A 71 -22.56 -22.31 -13.68
CA ASP A 71 -23.26 -23.34 -12.93
C ASP A 71 -22.74 -23.50 -11.49
N LEU A 72 -21.60 -22.88 -11.15
CA LEU A 72 -21.01 -22.98 -9.81
C LEU A 72 -21.93 -22.37 -8.74
N LEU A 73 -22.23 -23.09 -7.67
CA LEU A 73 -22.97 -22.50 -6.54
C LEU A 73 -22.15 -21.39 -5.86
N GLU A 74 -22.82 -20.45 -5.20
CA GLU A 74 -22.13 -19.33 -4.50
C GLU A 74 -21.11 -19.83 -3.47
N ILE A 75 -21.48 -20.84 -2.68
CA ILE A 75 -20.61 -21.43 -1.65
C ILE A 75 -19.37 -22.09 -2.25
N VAL A 76 -19.49 -22.65 -3.46
CA VAL A 76 -18.36 -23.24 -4.18
C VAL A 76 -17.41 -22.15 -4.65
N LEU A 77 -17.92 -21.08 -5.28
CA LEU A 77 -17.11 -19.93 -5.66
C LEU A 77 -16.40 -19.29 -4.46
N LEU A 78 -17.10 -19.21 -3.32
CA LEU A 78 -16.52 -18.72 -2.07
C LEU A 78 -15.35 -19.60 -1.63
N TYR A 79 -15.55 -20.91 -1.55
CA TYR A 79 -14.50 -21.87 -1.20
C TYR A 79 -13.28 -21.75 -2.14
N LEU A 80 -13.50 -21.68 -3.45
CA LEU A 80 -12.43 -21.52 -4.43
C LEU A 80 -11.58 -20.26 -4.15
N LEU A 81 -12.21 -19.16 -3.71
CA LEU A 81 -11.53 -17.92 -3.35
C LEU A 81 -10.86 -17.97 -1.97
N LEU A 82 -11.38 -18.73 -1.01
CA LEU A 82 -10.68 -18.98 0.26
C LEU A 82 -9.37 -19.73 0.03
N ILE A 83 -9.35 -20.67 -0.93
CA ILE A 83 -8.14 -21.44 -1.25
C ILE A 83 -7.20 -20.69 -2.20
N THR A 84 -7.74 -19.98 -3.20
CA THR A 84 -6.92 -19.28 -4.21
C THR A 84 -7.51 -17.91 -4.55
N PRO A 85 -7.20 -16.89 -3.75
CA PRO A 85 -7.85 -15.58 -3.87
C PRO A 85 -7.36 -14.74 -5.05
N ASN A 86 -6.30 -15.15 -5.75
CA ASN A 86 -5.73 -14.42 -6.89
C ASN A 86 -6.28 -14.86 -8.26
N VAL A 87 -7.38 -15.62 -8.31
CA VAL A 87 -8.00 -16.04 -9.57
C VAL A 87 -9.07 -15.01 -10.00
N THR A 88 -8.70 -14.15 -10.94
CA THR A 88 -9.56 -13.07 -11.47
C THR A 88 -10.91 -13.59 -12.01
N THR A 89 -10.92 -14.77 -12.64
CA THR A 89 -12.15 -15.39 -13.18
C THR A 89 -13.21 -15.59 -12.09
N PHE A 90 -12.83 -16.03 -10.89
CA PHE A 90 -13.76 -16.24 -9.79
C PHE A 90 -14.32 -14.92 -9.27
N TRP A 91 -13.48 -13.88 -9.15
CA TRP A 91 -13.94 -12.54 -8.81
C TRP A 91 -14.90 -11.96 -9.86
N ASN A 92 -14.63 -12.16 -11.14
CA ASN A 92 -15.54 -11.74 -12.21
C ASN A 92 -16.89 -12.45 -12.15
N CYS A 93 -16.92 -13.74 -11.78
CA CYS A 93 -18.17 -14.47 -11.57
C CYS A 93 -18.96 -13.89 -10.39
N ARG A 94 -18.30 -13.61 -9.26
CA ARG A 94 -18.95 -12.95 -8.13
C ARG A 94 -19.44 -11.55 -8.49
N ARG A 95 -18.64 -10.76 -9.21
CA ARG A 95 -19.01 -9.43 -9.70
C ARG A 95 -20.32 -9.46 -10.51
N ARG A 96 -20.46 -10.41 -11.45
CA ARG A 96 -21.70 -10.60 -12.22
C ARG A 96 -22.92 -10.85 -11.31
N ARG A 97 -22.75 -11.68 -10.29
CA ARG A 97 -23.83 -12.03 -9.34
C ARG A 97 -24.21 -10.89 -8.40
N VAL A 98 -23.24 -10.07 -8.01
CA VAL A 98 -23.50 -8.85 -7.23
C VAL A 98 -24.26 -7.83 -8.07
N LEU A 99 -23.86 -7.63 -9.33
CA LEU A 99 -24.56 -6.74 -10.27
C LEU A 99 -25.98 -7.22 -10.59
N SER A 100 -26.23 -8.53 -10.62
CA SER A 100 -27.57 -9.09 -10.83
C SER A 100 -28.41 -9.17 -9.54
N GLY A 101 -27.90 -8.69 -8.40
CA GLY A 101 -28.60 -8.72 -7.11
C GLY A 101 -28.69 -10.09 -6.42
N GLN A 102 -27.95 -11.10 -6.91
CA GLN A 102 -27.92 -12.44 -6.30
C GLN A 102 -27.05 -12.51 -5.04
N ILE A 103 -26.05 -11.62 -4.93
CA ILE A 103 -25.14 -11.52 -3.78
C ILE A 103 -25.15 -10.07 -3.31
N SER A 104 -25.28 -9.85 -2.00
CA SER A 104 -25.24 -8.50 -1.44
C SER A 104 -23.81 -7.95 -1.38
N SER A 105 -23.67 -6.63 -1.52
CA SER A 105 -22.39 -5.94 -1.39
C SER A 105 -21.76 -6.09 0.00
N ASP A 106 -22.56 -6.13 1.07
CA ASP A 106 -22.06 -6.36 2.43
C ASP A 106 -21.42 -7.74 2.59
N ARG A 107 -21.97 -8.75 1.90
CA ARG A 107 -21.38 -10.11 1.90
C ARG A 107 -20.04 -10.14 1.20
N GLU A 108 -19.85 -9.34 0.17
CA GLU A 108 -18.54 -9.20 -0.49
C GLU A 108 -17.53 -8.47 0.39
N LEU A 109 -17.96 -7.44 1.14
CA LEU A 109 -17.08 -6.78 2.11
C LEU A 109 -16.68 -7.72 3.25
N TRP A 110 -17.57 -8.60 3.70
CA TRP A 110 -17.21 -9.65 4.66
C TRP A 110 -16.20 -10.64 4.05
N LEU A 111 -16.48 -11.17 2.86
CA LEU A 111 -15.62 -12.19 2.22
C LEU A 111 -14.21 -11.67 1.94
N THR A 112 -14.12 -10.47 1.36
CA THR A 112 -12.81 -9.87 1.06
C THR A 112 -12.03 -9.54 2.33
N ARG A 113 -12.70 -9.15 3.43
CA ARG A 113 -12.05 -8.97 4.74
C ARG A 113 -11.53 -10.29 5.29
N LEU A 114 -12.33 -11.34 5.22
CA LEU A 114 -11.96 -12.69 5.65
C LEU A 114 -10.70 -13.16 4.90
N ILE A 115 -10.69 -13.02 3.57
CA ILE A 115 -9.55 -13.39 2.71
C ILE A 115 -8.31 -12.57 3.02
N LEU A 116 -8.41 -11.24 3.20
CA LEU A 116 -7.24 -10.38 3.43
C LEU A 116 -6.54 -10.64 4.76
N ARG A 117 -7.22 -11.25 5.75
CA ARG A 117 -6.58 -11.66 7.01
C ARG A 117 -5.64 -12.84 6.82
N THR A 118 -6.02 -13.80 5.98
CA THR A 118 -5.24 -15.02 5.70
C THR A 118 -4.26 -14.81 4.54
N HIS A 119 -4.68 -14.09 3.51
CA HIS A 119 -3.94 -13.84 2.28
C HIS A 119 -3.75 -12.33 2.09
N PRO A 120 -2.96 -11.66 2.96
CA PRO A 120 -2.85 -10.22 2.94
C PRO A 120 -2.26 -9.71 1.63
N ARG A 121 -1.47 -10.51 0.89
CA ARG A 121 -0.84 -10.14 -0.41
C ARG A 121 -1.78 -10.18 -1.61
N SER A 122 -3.06 -10.51 -1.43
CA SER A 122 -3.99 -10.73 -2.52
C SER A 122 -4.46 -9.41 -3.15
N ASN A 123 -3.78 -8.96 -4.21
CA ASN A 123 -4.16 -7.76 -4.95
C ASN A 123 -5.56 -7.88 -5.57
N GLU A 124 -5.91 -9.05 -6.11
CA GLU A 124 -7.24 -9.27 -6.70
C GLU A 124 -8.36 -9.06 -5.69
N THR A 125 -8.14 -9.48 -4.44
CA THR A 125 -9.10 -9.25 -3.35
C THR A 125 -9.26 -7.78 -3.03
N ILE A 126 -8.15 -7.01 -3.01
CA ILE A 126 -8.20 -5.55 -2.82
C ILE A 126 -8.91 -4.87 -3.99
N PHE A 127 -8.62 -5.25 -5.23
CA PHE A 127 -9.25 -4.67 -6.41
C PHE A 127 -10.76 -4.95 -6.46
N HIS A 128 -11.17 -6.16 -6.08
CA HIS A 128 -12.59 -6.49 -5.96
C HIS A 128 -13.25 -5.68 -4.83
N ARG A 129 -12.60 -5.57 -3.67
CA ARG A 129 -13.08 -4.75 -2.54
C ARG A 129 -13.24 -3.28 -2.93
N GLN A 130 -12.25 -2.73 -3.63
CA GLN A 130 -12.30 -1.36 -4.16
C GLN A 130 -13.45 -1.17 -5.15
N TRP A 131 -13.69 -2.15 -6.03
CA TRP A 131 -14.84 -2.12 -6.93
C TRP A 131 -16.17 -2.10 -6.17
N VAL A 132 -16.33 -2.93 -5.13
CA VAL A 132 -17.53 -2.92 -4.27
C VAL A 132 -17.70 -1.57 -3.60
N MET A 133 -16.64 -1.03 -2.99
CA MET A 133 -16.67 0.28 -2.33
C MET A 133 -17.07 1.40 -3.29
N ARG A 134 -16.44 1.45 -4.47
CA ARG A 134 -16.75 2.47 -5.48
C ARG A 134 -18.19 2.36 -5.99
N THR A 135 -18.69 1.13 -6.16
CA THR A 135 -20.01 0.90 -6.77
C THR A 135 -21.15 1.19 -5.79
N TYR A 136 -21.00 0.80 -4.51
CA TYR A 136 -22.11 0.80 -3.55
C TYR A 136 -21.92 1.75 -2.36
N TYR A 137 -20.68 2.12 -2.00
CA TYR A 137 -20.38 2.84 -0.75
C TYR A 137 -19.59 4.14 -0.93
N ALA A 138 -19.36 4.60 -2.16
CA ALA A 138 -18.59 5.81 -2.46
C ALA A 138 -19.08 7.07 -1.73
N LYS A 139 -20.38 7.14 -1.40
CA LYS A 139 -20.98 8.27 -0.67
C LYS A 139 -21.09 8.05 0.85
N SER A 140 -20.73 6.86 1.34
CA SER A 140 -20.86 6.52 2.76
C SER A 140 -19.58 6.84 3.53
N VAL A 141 -19.47 8.08 4.02
CA VAL A 141 -18.29 8.55 4.77
C VAL A 141 -17.98 7.66 5.98
N ASN A 142 -19.02 7.14 6.66
CA ASN A 142 -18.84 6.22 7.78
C ASN A 142 -18.19 4.90 7.34
N THR A 143 -18.71 4.27 6.27
CA THR A 143 -18.14 3.03 5.73
C THR A 143 -16.71 3.25 5.23
N LEU A 144 -16.46 4.34 4.49
CA LEU A 144 -15.11 4.70 4.04
C LEU A 144 -14.14 4.90 5.20
N SER A 145 -14.59 5.47 6.32
CA SER A 145 -13.77 5.66 7.52
C SER A 145 -13.43 4.32 8.20
N MET A 146 -14.40 3.40 8.31
CA MET A 146 -14.16 2.05 8.82
C MET A 146 -13.18 1.26 7.92
N GLU A 147 -13.18 1.53 6.62
CA GLU A 147 -12.24 0.91 5.69
C GLU A 147 -10.80 1.39 5.86
N LEU A 148 -10.60 2.62 6.32
CA LEU A 148 -9.27 3.11 6.68
C LEU A 148 -8.72 2.39 7.91
N GLU A 149 -9.57 2.05 8.89
CA GLU A 149 -9.18 1.24 10.06
C GLU A 149 -8.79 -0.19 9.65
N LEU A 150 -9.51 -0.77 8.68
CA LEU A 150 -9.11 -2.06 8.10
C LEU A 150 -7.74 -1.95 7.41
N CYS A 151 -7.46 -0.84 6.74
CA CYS A 151 -6.15 -0.63 6.12
C CYS A 151 -5.02 -0.60 7.15
N ASP A 152 -5.25 -0.03 8.35
CA ASP A 152 -4.26 -0.08 9.43
C ASP A 152 -3.98 -1.53 9.85
N GLN A 153 -5.02 -2.34 10.07
CA GLN A 153 -4.89 -3.75 10.46
C GLN A 153 -4.10 -4.58 9.43
N ILE A 154 -4.38 -4.39 8.14
CA ILE A 154 -3.69 -5.15 7.07
C ILE A 154 -2.25 -4.65 6.90
N ALA A 155 -2.00 -3.34 7.03
CA ALA A 155 -0.66 -2.77 6.90
C ALA A 155 0.30 -3.29 7.99
N ASP A 156 -0.21 -3.50 9.20
CA ASP A 156 0.57 -4.10 10.30
C ASP A 156 0.82 -5.59 10.09
N ALA A 157 -0.16 -6.32 9.57
CA ALA A 157 -0.03 -7.75 9.28
C ALA A 157 0.94 -8.03 8.12
N TYR A 158 0.96 -7.16 7.10
CA TYR A 158 1.83 -7.32 5.94
C TYR A 158 2.38 -5.99 5.44
N ARG A 159 3.67 -5.80 5.71
CA ARG A 159 4.42 -4.63 5.29
C ARG A 159 4.61 -4.58 3.78
N LEU A 160 4.82 -3.37 3.26
CA LEU A 160 5.10 -3.11 1.84
C LEU A 160 4.00 -3.52 0.87
N HIS A 161 2.74 -3.54 1.32
CA HIS A 161 1.60 -3.88 0.47
C HIS A 161 1.19 -2.72 -0.46
N TYR A 162 1.74 -2.67 -1.68
CA TYR A 162 1.40 -1.59 -2.62
C TYR A 162 -0.11 -1.43 -2.91
N GLY A 163 -0.83 -2.55 -3.17
CA GLY A 163 -2.27 -2.51 -3.44
C GLY A 163 -3.12 -1.91 -2.31
N LEU A 164 -2.74 -2.15 -1.05
CA LEU A 164 -3.40 -1.62 0.13
C LEU A 164 -3.25 -0.11 0.23
N TRP A 165 -2.03 0.41 0.02
CA TRP A 165 -1.77 1.85 0.05
C TRP A 165 -2.46 2.58 -1.10
N ASP A 166 -2.64 1.94 -2.25
CA ASP A 166 -3.44 2.50 -3.34
C ASP A 166 -4.94 2.48 -3.03
N TYR A 167 -5.45 1.40 -2.42
CA TYR A 167 -6.83 1.35 -1.93
C TYR A 167 -7.09 2.43 -0.87
N ARG A 168 -6.17 2.60 0.08
CA ARG A 168 -6.24 3.63 1.13
C ARG A 168 -6.31 5.03 0.55
N ARG A 169 -5.52 5.31 -0.50
CA ARG A 169 -5.59 6.56 -1.27
C ARG A 169 -6.96 6.77 -1.91
N PHE A 170 -7.51 5.74 -2.54
CA PHE A 170 -8.86 5.79 -3.11
C PHE A 170 -9.89 6.15 -2.03
N LEU A 171 -9.82 5.56 -0.84
CA LEU A 171 -10.75 5.89 0.26
C LEU A 171 -10.67 7.36 0.67
N VAL A 172 -9.45 7.89 0.83
CA VAL A 172 -9.25 9.30 1.18
C VAL A 172 -9.78 10.23 0.08
N ASP A 173 -9.56 9.88 -1.19
CA ASP A 173 -10.06 10.65 -2.33
C ASP A 173 -11.60 10.67 -2.38
N GLU A 174 -12.26 9.55 -2.07
CA GLU A 174 -13.73 9.46 -2.03
C GLU A 174 -14.33 10.24 -0.85
N ILE A 175 -13.67 10.26 0.33
CA ILE A 175 -14.12 11.10 1.46
C ILE A 175 -13.90 12.57 1.15
N GLY A 176 -12.80 12.90 0.46
CA GLY A 176 -12.47 14.24 0.01
C GLY A 176 -11.64 15.07 1.01
N PRO A 177 -11.59 16.40 0.83
CA PRO A 177 -10.68 17.32 1.54
C PRO A 177 -10.69 17.20 3.08
N THR A 178 -11.83 16.84 3.66
CA THR A 178 -12.01 16.73 5.12
C THR A 178 -11.29 15.52 5.73
N ALA A 179 -10.91 14.52 4.93
CA ALA A 179 -10.19 13.34 5.42
C ALA A 179 -8.69 13.59 5.60
N PHE A 180 -8.10 14.55 4.88
CA PHE A 180 -6.65 14.68 4.77
C PHE A 180 -5.96 14.94 6.11
N GLU A 181 -6.48 15.86 6.91
CA GLU A 181 -5.87 16.19 8.22
C GLU A 181 -5.90 14.98 9.16
N LYS A 182 -7.06 14.30 9.27
CA LYS A 182 -7.21 13.08 10.07
C LYS A 182 -6.29 11.97 9.58
N GLU A 183 -6.16 11.83 8.27
CA GLU A 183 -5.30 10.81 7.68
C GLU A 183 -3.81 11.10 7.88
N LEU A 184 -3.38 12.37 7.80
CA LEU A 184 -2.01 12.77 8.09
C LEU A 184 -1.62 12.50 9.56
N ILE A 185 -2.57 12.66 10.49
CA ILE A 185 -2.40 12.30 11.90
C ILE A 185 -2.30 10.78 12.04
N ARG A 186 -3.25 10.03 11.46
CA ARG A 186 -3.27 8.56 11.49
C ARG A 186 -1.97 7.96 10.94
N LEU A 187 -1.55 8.42 9.77
CA LEU A 187 -0.32 7.96 9.13
C LEU A 187 0.93 8.35 9.92
N GLY A 188 0.93 9.51 10.57
CA GLY A 188 2.02 9.92 11.48
C GLY A 188 2.19 8.94 12.63
N GLY A 189 1.08 8.51 13.25
CA GLY A 189 1.10 7.47 14.28
C GLY A 189 1.69 6.16 13.76
N TRP A 190 1.23 5.71 12.59
CA TRP A 190 1.72 4.47 11.98
C TRP A 190 3.21 4.51 11.60
N LEU A 191 3.68 5.62 11.02
CA LEU A 191 5.10 5.82 10.67
C LEU A 191 6.00 5.91 11.90
N SER A 192 5.47 6.29 13.06
CA SER A 192 6.23 6.31 14.31
C SER A 192 6.57 4.88 14.78
N SER A 193 5.68 3.93 14.54
CA SER A 193 5.92 2.49 14.75
C SER A 193 6.73 1.85 13.62
N HIS A 194 6.71 2.45 12.43
CA HIS A 194 7.31 1.91 11.22
C HIS A 194 8.22 2.93 10.49
N PRO A 195 9.28 3.44 11.14
CA PRO A 195 10.03 4.63 10.71
C PRO A 195 10.76 4.48 9.37
N THR A 196 10.98 3.26 8.90
CA THR A 196 11.72 2.95 7.66
C THR A 196 10.85 2.31 6.58
N ASP A 197 9.52 2.34 6.72
CA ASP A 197 8.61 1.73 5.75
C ASP A 197 8.51 2.50 4.44
N ALA A 198 9.01 1.93 3.35
CA ALA A 198 9.03 2.61 2.06
C ALA A 198 7.63 2.96 1.52
N SER A 199 6.64 2.09 1.75
CA SER A 199 5.29 2.31 1.24
C SER A 199 4.56 3.39 2.03
N GLY A 200 4.69 3.41 3.36
CA GLY A 200 4.16 4.47 4.21
C GLY A 200 4.73 5.85 3.85
N TRP A 201 6.04 5.97 3.66
CA TRP A 201 6.68 7.24 3.26
C TRP A 201 6.26 7.71 1.86
N THR A 202 6.13 6.78 0.92
CA THR A 202 5.63 7.08 -0.43
C THR A 202 4.19 7.59 -0.37
N TYR A 203 3.35 6.95 0.45
CA TYR A 203 1.96 7.35 0.65
C TYR A 203 1.85 8.73 1.31
N LEU A 204 2.67 9.03 2.32
CA LEU A 204 2.73 10.36 2.95
C LEU A 204 3.10 11.44 1.92
N ALA A 205 4.12 11.19 1.09
CA ALA A 205 4.51 12.14 0.05
C ALA A 205 3.34 12.46 -0.90
N GLN A 206 2.60 11.43 -1.33
CA GLN A 206 1.46 11.59 -2.23
C GLN A 206 0.24 12.25 -1.56
N LEU A 207 0.05 12.06 -0.24
CA LEU A 207 -0.96 12.79 0.52
C LEU A 207 -0.63 14.28 0.61
N LEU A 208 0.64 14.63 0.87
CA LEU A 208 1.08 16.03 0.89
C LEU A 208 0.96 16.67 -0.50
N GLU A 209 1.33 15.98 -1.57
CA GLU A 209 1.14 16.47 -2.95
C GLU A 209 -0.33 16.78 -3.26
N ARG A 210 -1.24 15.93 -2.79
CA ARG A 210 -2.68 16.14 -2.92
C ARG A 210 -3.16 17.31 -2.06
N ALA A 211 -2.72 17.40 -0.81
CA ALA A 211 -3.07 18.50 0.08
C ALA A 211 -2.70 19.86 -0.54
N VAL A 212 -1.48 19.97 -1.09
CA VAL A 212 -1.01 21.18 -1.80
C VAL A 212 -1.84 21.45 -3.05
N ARG A 213 -2.12 20.43 -3.85
CA ARG A 213 -2.93 20.55 -5.08
C ARG A 213 -4.37 21.00 -4.82
N CYS A 214 -4.95 20.54 -3.71
CA CYS A 214 -6.29 20.91 -3.27
C CYS A 214 -6.30 22.21 -2.45
N SER A 215 -5.15 22.88 -2.30
CA SER A 215 -5.00 24.13 -1.55
C SER A 215 -5.53 24.05 -0.12
N LEU A 216 -5.29 22.92 0.56
CA LEU A 216 -5.70 22.79 1.96
C LEU A 216 -5.01 23.85 2.83
N PRO A 217 -5.65 24.34 3.90
CA PRO A 217 -5.01 25.24 4.85
C PRO A 217 -3.74 24.62 5.43
N ARG A 218 -2.78 25.45 5.82
CA ARG A 218 -1.58 25.03 6.57
C ARG A 218 -0.67 24.03 5.84
N CYS A 219 -0.84 23.83 4.52
CA CYS A 219 0.02 22.93 3.73
C CYS A 219 1.52 23.19 3.93
N LYS A 220 1.92 24.47 3.97
CA LYS A 220 3.32 24.85 4.19
C LYS A 220 3.83 24.35 5.54
N GLU A 221 3.09 24.61 6.61
CA GLU A 221 3.47 24.18 7.96
C GLU A 221 3.54 22.65 8.06
N LEU A 222 2.59 21.94 7.46
CA LEU A 222 2.58 20.46 7.44
C LEU A 222 3.80 19.88 6.72
N VAL A 223 4.18 20.47 5.58
CA VAL A 223 5.39 20.05 4.84
C VAL A 223 6.65 20.32 5.67
N VAL A 224 6.75 21.49 6.30
CA VAL A 224 7.90 21.85 7.17
C VAL A 224 8.00 20.92 8.38
N GLU A 225 6.88 20.64 9.05
CA GLU A 225 6.83 19.73 10.20
C GLU A 225 7.31 18.32 9.81
N ARG A 226 6.83 17.79 8.68
CA ARG A 226 7.24 16.46 8.20
C ARG A 226 8.68 16.42 7.75
N LEU A 227 9.20 17.47 7.12
CA LEU A 227 10.62 17.61 6.79
C LEU A 227 11.49 17.56 8.06
N SER A 228 11.11 18.25 9.12
CA SER A 228 11.80 18.21 10.42
C SER A 228 11.76 16.83 11.08
N HIS A 229 10.68 16.07 10.91
CA HIS A 229 10.62 14.69 11.43
C HIS A 229 11.52 13.74 10.64
N VAL A 230 11.54 13.81 9.31
CA VAL A 230 12.44 12.94 8.50
C VAL A 230 13.90 13.26 8.76
N SER A 231 14.18 14.52 9.06
CA SER A 231 15.50 15.01 9.43
C SER A 231 16.10 14.25 10.61
N SER A 232 15.34 14.06 11.69
CA SER A 232 15.81 13.30 12.86
C SER A 232 15.94 11.80 12.56
N LEU A 233 15.05 11.24 11.73
CA LEU A 233 15.13 9.84 11.34
C LEU A 233 16.36 9.52 10.49
N LEU A 234 16.76 10.41 9.58
CA LEU A 234 17.96 10.24 8.75
C LEU A 234 19.28 10.29 9.54
N GLN A 235 19.27 10.87 10.74
CA GLN A 235 20.44 10.78 11.64
C GLN A 235 20.64 9.35 12.13
N SER A 236 19.53 8.65 12.40
CA SER A 236 19.55 7.25 12.84
C SER A 236 19.66 6.25 11.69
N TYR A 237 19.07 6.59 10.53
CA TYR A 237 18.91 5.69 9.38
C TYR A 237 19.34 6.34 8.06
N PRO A 238 20.60 6.79 7.93
CA PRO A 238 21.06 7.54 6.76
C PRO A 238 21.03 6.73 5.46
N GLU A 239 20.98 5.41 5.54
CA GLU A 239 20.96 4.49 4.40
C GLU A 239 19.56 4.27 3.78
N ARG A 240 18.51 4.77 4.42
CA ARG A 240 17.13 4.50 4.00
C ARG A 240 16.72 5.42 2.86
N GLU A 241 16.80 4.88 1.64
CA GLU A 241 16.43 5.56 0.40
C GLU A 241 15.02 6.17 0.44
N CYS A 242 14.03 5.50 1.06
CA CYS A 242 12.66 6.02 1.14
C CYS A 242 12.56 7.37 1.86
N LEU A 243 13.39 7.62 2.87
CA LEU A 243 13.45 8.89 3.60
C LEU A 243 14.02 10.00 2.70
N TRP A 244 15.06 9.69 1.92
CA TRP A 244 15.62 10.63 0.94
C TRP A 244 14.63 10.95 -0.17
N MET A 245 13.92 9.94 -0.68
CA MET A 245 12.87 10.12 -1.68
C MET A 245 11.73 10.99 -1.14
N PHE A 246 11.36 10.84 0.13
CA PHE A 246 10.40 11.71 0.78
C PHE A 246 10.89 13.17 0.87
N ILE A 247 12.12 13.40 1.35
CA ILE A 247 12.73 14.75 1.44
C ILE A 247 12.67 15.43 0.08
N ARG A 248 12.97 14.71 -1.00
CA ARG A 248 12.88 15.22 -2.35
C ARG A 248 11.53 15.82 -2.66
N THR A 249 10.48 15.01 -2.49
CA THR A 249 9.13 15.41 -2.81
C THR A 249 8.68 16.56 -1.91
N ALA A 250 8.98 16.47 -0.61
CA ALA A 250 8.62 17.51 0.35
C ALA A 250 9.33 18.85 0.06
N LEU A 251 10.61 18.86 -0.32
CA LEU A 251 11.30 20.07 -0.75
C LEU A 251 10.72 20.66 -2.04
N CYS A 252 10.32 19.81 -3.00
CA CYS A 252 9.64 20.28 -4.22
C CYS A 252 8.31 20.95 -3.88
N LEU A 253 7.54 20.37 -2.96
CA LEU A 253 6.29 20.94 -2.48
C LEU A 253 6.51 22.25 -1.73
N LEU A 254 7.50 22.30 -0.85
CA LEU A 254 7.85 23.52 -0.13
C LEU A 254 8.25 24.63 -1.10
N LYS A 255 9.07 24.33 -2.13
CA LYS A 255 9.44 25.30 -3.18
C LYS A 255 8.22 25.84 -3.94
N GLN A 256 7.23 24.99 -4.21
CA GLN A 256 5.98 25.40 -4.88
C GLN A 256 5.13 26.33 -4.01
N LEU A 257 5.13 26.11 -2.70
CA LEU A 257 4.37 26.92 -1.73
C LEU A 257 5.09 28.22 -1.37
N ASP A 258 6.40 28.14 -1.12
CA ASP A 258 7.27 29.23 -0.72
C ASP A 258 8.75 28.86 -1.00
N ARG A 259 9.31 29.52 -2.02
CA ARG A 259 10.69 29.30 -2.48
C ARG A 259 11.72 29.65 -1.41
N ASP A 260 11.49 30.70 -0.63
CA ASP A 260 12.45 31.18 0.35
C ASP A 260 12.53 30.19 1.51
N SER A 261 11.38 29.72 2.00
CA SER A 261 11.32 28.67 3.03
C SER A 261 12.02 27.36 2.64
N ALA A 262 11.94 26.96 1.36
CA ALA A 262 12.67 25.79 0.89
C ALA A 262 14.19 25.98 0.93
N THR A 263 14.65 27.19 0.58
CA THR A 263 16.07 27.55 0.60
C THR A 263 16.58 27.64 2.05
N ASP A 264 15.80 28.25 2.94
CA ASP A 264 16.13 28.39 4.36
C ASP A 264 16.18 27.04 5.07
N PHE A 265 15.22 26.15 4.79
CA PHE A 265 15.24 24.79 5.37
C PHE A 265 16.55 24.08 5.02
N VAL A 266 16.94 24.10 3.74
CA VAL A 266 18.18 23.48 3.27
C VAL A 266 19.42 24.10 3.91
N ALA A 267 19.46 25.43 4.03
CA ALA A 267 20.58 26.14 4.65
C ALA A 267 20.77 25.76 6.13
N ASN A 268 19.65 25.55 6.84
CA ASN A 268 19.62 25.27 8.28
C ASN A 268 19.80 23.77 8.64
N GLN A 269 19.66 22.83 7.69
CA GLN A 269 19.83 21.39 7.94
C GLN A 269 21.31 20.95 7.88
N THR A 270 22.10 21.39 8.86
CA THR A 270 23.55 21.12 8.94
C THR A 270 23.93 19.67 9.23
N GLU A 271 23.03 18.88 9.82
CA GLU A 271 23.31 17.51 10.29
C GLU A 271 23.00 16.42 9.25
N ILE A 272 22.09 16.69 8.31
CA ILE A 272 21.63 15.72 7.30
C ILE A 272 22.47 15.80 6.03
N PHE A 273 22.71 17.02 5.58
CA PHE A 273 23.46 17.30 4.37
C PHE A 273 24.91 17.58 4.76
N PRO A 274 25.90 16.88 4.18
CA PRO A 274 27.30 17.23 4.35
C PRO A 274 27.54 18.72 4.10
N THR A 275 28.56 19.31 4.73
CA THR A 275 28.86 20.74 4.55
C THR A 275 29.07 21.11 3.08
N GLU A 276 29.57 20.16 2.30
CA GLU A 276 29.81 20.24 0.86
C GLU A 276 28.51 20.15 0.05
N ALA A 277 27.47 19.51 0.57
CA ALA A 277 26.19 19.35 -0.09
C ALA A 277 25.26 20.54 0.09
N ARG A 278 25.36 21.28 1.20
CA ARG A 278 24.46 22.41 1.50
C ARG A 278 24.47 23.51 0.42
N PRO A 279 25.64 23.99 -0.06
CA PRO A 279 25.69 24.96 -1.16
C PRO A 279 25.08 24.40 -2.44
N ILE A 280 25.31 23.10 -2.71
CA ILE A 280 24.75 22.43 -3.88
C ILE A 280 23.23 22.45 -3.84
N ILE A 281 22.61 22.03 -2.74
CA ILE A 281 21.14 21.98 -2.65
C ILE A 281 20.56 23.39 -2.65
N ALA A 282 21.18 24.36 -1.96
CA ALA A 282 20.72 25.74 -1.95
C ALA A 282 20.72 26.34 -3.38
N GLU A 283 21.73 26.03 -4.19
CA GLU A 283 21.77 26.43 -5.60
C GLU A 283 20.83 25.61 -6.48
N LEU A 284 20.69 24.30 -6.27
CA LEU A 284 19.68 23.48 -6.96
C LEU A 284 18.25 23.98 -6.68
N VAL A 285 18.00 24.50 -5.47
CA VAL A 285 16.72 25.11 -5.11
C VAL A 285 16.44 26.34 -5.98
N LYS A 286 17.48 27.08 -6.34
CA LYS A 286 17.38 28.29 -7.14
C LYS A 286 17.36 28.02 -8.65
N VAL A 287 18.11 27.03 -9.13
CA VAL A 287 18.39 26.81 -10.55
C VAL A 287 17.49 25.70 -11.12
N HIS A 288 16.77 26.00 -12.22
CA HIS A 288 15.95 25.01 -12.94
C HIS A 288 16.78 24.25 -14.01
N ARG A 289 17.84 23.52 -13.62
CA ARG A 289 18.77 22.86 -14.57
C ARG A 289 18.80 21.33 -14.46
N GLN A 290 18.38 20.62 -15.51
CA GLN A 290 18.42 19.15 -15.57
C GLN A 290 19.83 18.61 -15.84
N PHE A 291 20.27 17.67 -15.02
CA PHE A 291 21.53 16.95 -15.21
C PHE A 291 21.28 15.63 -15.94
N LYS A 292 22.01 15.41 -17.04
CA LYS A 292 21.87 14.20 -17.88
C LYS A 292 22.65 13.01 -17.34
N SER A 293 23.66 13.26 -16.52
CA SER A 293 24.49 12.26 -15.85
C SER A 293 24.99 12.77 -14.49
N MET A 294 25.45 11.85 -13.64
CA MET A 294 26.09 12.18 -12.36
C MET A 294 27.37 13.01 -12.58
N GLU A 295 28.09 12.75 -13.67
CA GLU A 295 29.24 13.53 -14.12
C GLU A 295 28.85 15.00 -14.41
N SER A 296 27.81 15.24 -15.21
CA SER A 296 27.35 16.60 -15.52
C SER A 296 26.88 17.40 -14.30
N TYR A 297 26.43 16.71 -13.25
CA TYR A 297 26.09 17.32 -11.97
C TYR A 297 27.33 17.71 -11.17
N PHE A 298 28.32 16.82 -11.13
CA PHE A 298 29.60 17.10 -10.48
C PHE A 298 30.36 18.23 -11.19
N ASP A 299 30.35 18.27 -12.52
CA ASP A 299 30.95 19.35 -13.30
C ASP A 299 30.30 20.70 -12.97
N TRP A 300 28.98 20.78 -12.95
CA TRP A 300 28.26 21.99 -12.56
C TRP A 300 28.56 22.40 -11.11
N ALA A 301 28.54 21.45 -10.18
CA ALA A 301 28.83 21.70 -8.78
C ALA A 301 30.28 22.19 -8.58
N PHE A 302 31.21 21.72 -9.41
CA PHE A 302 32.60 22.19 -9.45
C PHE A 302 32.71 23.60 -10.05
N GLU A 303 32.09 23.87 -11.20
CA GLU A 303 32.04 25.19 -11.85
C GLU A 303 31.51 26.29 -10.93
N HIS A 304 30.55 25.95 -10.06
CA HIS A 304 29.92 26.89 -9.13
C HIS A 304 30.63 26.96 -7.77
N GLY A 305 31.78 26.27 -7.62
CA GLY A 305 32.56 26.24 -6.38
C GLY A 305 31.85 25.58 -5.21
N LEU A 306 30.80 24.79 -5.47
CA LEU A 306 29.94 24.17 -4.48
C LEU A 306 30.54 22.87 -3.94
N THR A 307 31.46 22.26 -4.68
CA THR A 307 32.27 21.13 -4.21
C THR A 307 33.75 21.38 -4.45
N ARG A 308 34.58 20.95 -3.51
CA ARG A 308 36.02 20.75 -3.71
C ARG A 308 36.21 19.25 -3.54
N PHE A 309 36.28 18.49 -4.63
CA PHE A 309 36.56 17.05 -4.54
C PHE A 309 37.78 16.83 -3.63
N PRO A 310 37.68 16.07 -2.52
CA PRO A 310 38.80 15.96 -1.63
C PRO A 310 39.64 14.74 -2.02
N ARG A 311 40.95 14.96 -1.97
CA ARG A 311 41.99 13.93 -1.82
C ARG A 311 41.87 13.17 -0.47
N VAL A 312 40.66 12.99 0.10
CA VAL A 312 40.42 12.37 1.41
C VAL A 312 39.39 11.25 1.26
N GLN A 313 39.62 10.11 1.92
CA GLN A 313 38.67 9.00 2.00
C GLN A 313 37.32 9.48 2.57
N MET A 314 36.33 9.66 1.70
CA MET A 314 34.93 9.80 2.13
C MET A 314 34.46 8.48 2.73
N SER A 315 33.73 8.57 3.83
CA SER A 315 32.98 7.45 4.37
C SER A 315 31.90 7.00 3.36
N TRP A 316 31.53 5.72 3.42
CA TRP A 316 30.46 5.18 2.58
C TRP A 316 29.12 5.92 2.77
N THR A 317 28.86 6.42 3.99
CA THR A 317 27.68 7.22 4.32
C THR A 317 27.68 8.58 3.60
N GLU A 318 28.82 9.25 3.49
CA GLU A 318 28.94 10.52 2.75
C GLU A 318 28.73 10.31 1.25
N LEU A 319 29.29 9.24 0.68
CA LEU A 319 29.06 8.86 -0.72
C LEU A 319 27.59 8.55 -1.00
N LEU A 320 26.92 7.84 -0.09
CA LEU A 320 25.50 7.52 -0.21
C LEU A 320 24.63 8.78 -0.13
N ARG A 321 24.94 9.70 0.80
CA ARG A 321 24.27 11.01 0.91
C ARG A 321 24.45 11.82 -0.38
N LEU A 322 25.66 11.90 -0.92
CA LEU A 322 25.95 12.60 -2.19
C LEU A 322 25.22 11.97 -3.38
N ARG A 323 25.13 10.64 -3.44
CA ARG A 323 24.28 9.95 -4.41
C ARG A 323 22.84 10.39 -4.26
N HIS A 324 22.25 10.32 -3.06
CA HIS A 324 20.87 10.73 -2.86
C HIS A 324 20.66 12.21 -3.22
N LEU A 325 21.63 13.08 -2.94
CA LEU A 325 21.61 14.49 -3.33
C LEU A 325 21.62 14.73 -4.83
N PHE A 326 22.39 13.96 -5.59
CA PHE A 326 22.30 13.94 -7.04
C PHE A 326 20.87 13.57 -7.50
N TRP A 327 20.26 12.56 -6.87
CA TRP A 327 18.87 12.16 -7.14
C TRP A 327 17.84 13.23 -6.72
N LEU A 328 18.13 13.99 -5.65
CA LEU A 328 17.33 15.15 -5.25
C LEU A 328 17.38 16.23 -6.34
N GLY A 329 18.58 16.57 -6.81
CA GLY A 329 18.80 17.60 -7.83
C GLY A 329 18.21 17.26 -9.20
N ARG A 330 18.15 15.98 -9.58
CA ARG A 330 17.61 15.55 -10.88
C ARG A 330 16.11 15.81 -11.04
N ASP A 331 15.31 15.59 -9.99
CA ASP A 331 13.84 15.65 -10.07
C ASP A 331 13.24 16.92 -9.44
N PHE A 332 14.01 17.71 -8.68
CA PHE A 332 13.62 19.01 -8.13
C PHE A 332 13.19 20.06 -9.19
N LEU A 333 13.34 19.69 -10.45
CA LEU A 333 13.28 20.54 -11.64
C LEU A 333 12.03 20.36 -12.47
N LEU A 334 11.21 19.35 -12.16
CA LEU A 334 9.93 19.17 -12.84
C LEU A 334 8.88 20.05 -12.16
N SER A 335 8.85 21.33 -12.52
CA SER A 335 7.64 22.11 -12.34
C SER A 335 6.55 21.50 -13.22
N ARG A 336 5.30 21.51 -12.75
CA ARG A 336 4.14 20.99 -13.49
C ARG A 336 3.97 21.60 -14.89
N LYS A 337 4.66 22.69 -15.22
CA LYS A 337 4.66 23.31 -16.55
C LYS A 337 5.36 22.47 -17.63
N ASP A 338 6.30 21.59 -17.27
CA ASP A 338 7.07 20.81 -18.25
C ASP A 338 6.46 19.43 -18.56
N ARG A 339 5.33 19.08 -17.94
CA ARG A 339 4.54 17.88 -18.31
C ARG A 339 3.47 18.16 -19.38
N ASN A 340 3.38 19.40 -19.86
CA ASN A 340 2.51 19.83 -20.96
C ASN A 340 3.33 20.23 -22.19
N VAL A 341 4.29 19.39 -22.58
CA VAL A 341 4.85 19.40 -23.93
C VAL A 341 4.38 18.07 -24.56
N PRO A 342 3.77 18.11 -25.76
CA PRO A 342 2.91 17.04 -26.29
C PRO A 342 3.53 15.65 -26.33
#